data_AF-A0A3A0DDH0-F1
#
_entry.id   AF-A0A3A0DDH0-F1
#
_cell.length_a   1.000
_cell.length_b   1.000
_cell.length_c   1.000
_cell.angle_alpha   90.00
_cell.angle_beta   90.00
_cell.angle_gamma   90.00
#
_symmetry.space_group_name_H-M   'P 1'
#
loop_
_entity.id
_entity.type
_entity.pdbx_description
1 polymer ?
#
loop_
_entity_poly.entity_id
_entity_poly.type
_entity_poly.pdbx_seq_one_letter_code
_entity_poly.pdbx_strand_id
1 'polypeptide(L)' 'ETISVAPDGPPIQFRRGGRQHTIARHWGPERIETGWWRSQSVWRDYFRVETTEGERYWLYRRRQDGRWFLHGVFG' A
#
# COMPACT_ATOMS: atom_id res chain seq x y z
N GLU A 1 -13.15 0.66 -2.36
CA GLU A 1 -12.06 1.65 -2.59
C GLU A 1 -11.31 1.24 -3.85
N THR A 2 -10.81 2.19 -4.65
CA THR A 2 -10.11 1.90 -5.92
C THR A 2 -8.71 2.49 -5.87
N ILE A 3 -7.73 1.73 -6.36
CA ILE A 3 -6.32 2.10 -6.35
C ILE A 3 -5.80 1.92 -7.76
N SER A 4 -5.14 2.95 -8.29
CA SER A 4 -4.47 2.89 -9.59
C SER A 4 -2.98 2.70 -9.36
N VAL A 5 -2.41 1.72 -10.06
CA VAL A 5 -1.07 1.20 -9.83
C VAL A 5 -0.30 1.26 -11.14
N ALA A 6 0.98 1.64 -11.08
CA ALA A 6 1.89 1.35 -12.19
C ALA A 6 2.07 -0.18 -12.31
N PRO A 7 2.37 -0.74 -13.50
CA PRO A 7 2.37 -2.20 -13.75
C PRO A 7 3.11 -3.04 -12.68
N ASP A 8 4.23 -2.54 -12.17
CA ASP A 8 5.01 -3.16 -11.08
C ASP A 8 5.40 -2.16 -9.97
N GLY A 9 4.77 -0.99 -9.98
CA GLY A 9 5.17 0.13 -9.14
C GLY A 9 4.26 0.37 -7.93
N PRO A 10 4.64 1.33 -7.06
CA PRO A 10 3.76 1.83 -6.02
C PRO A 10 2.48 2.43 -6.63
N PRO A 11 1.41 2.56 -5.82
CA PRO A 11 0.19 3.17 -6.30
C PRO A 11 0.46 4.65 -6.61
N ILE A 12 -0.19 5.17 -7.65
CA ILE A 12 -0.10 6.59 -8.04
C ILE A 12 -1.23 7.41 -7.41
N GLN A 13 -2.35 6.75 -7.06
CA GLN A 13 -3.48 7.34 -6.36
C GLN A 13 -4.33 6.27 -5.69
N PHE A 14 -5.07 6.66 -4.65
CA PHE A 14 -6.06 5.82 -3.98
C PHE A 14 -7.29 6.63 -3.55
N ARG A 15 -8.39 5.93 -3.29
CA ARG A 15 -9.62 6.54 -2.78
C ARG A 15 -9.89 6.08 -1.35
N ARG A 16 -10.12 7.01 -0.43
CA ARG A 16 -10.45 6.75 0.99
C ARG A 16 -11.60 7.66 1.41
N GLY A 17 -12.64 7.10 2.05
CA GLY A 17 -13.77 7.90 2.55
C GLY A 17 -14.47 8.76 1.49
N GLY A 18 -14.47 8.33 0.23
CA GLY A 18 -15.01 9.10 -0.89
C GLY A 18 -14.04 10.13 -1.50
N ARG A 19 -12.96 10.51 -0.81
CA ARG A 19 -11.94 11.42 -1.30
C ARG A 19 -10.85 10.68 -2.09
N GLN A 20 -10.41 11.27 -3.19
CA GLN A 20 -9.26 10.79 -3.96
C GLN A 20 -7.99 11.46 -3.43
N HIS A 21 -6.94 10.67 -3.28
CA HIS A 21 -5.63 11.09 -2.82
C HIS A 21 -4.60 10.74 -3.89
N THR A 22 -3.90 11.75 -4.39
CA THR A 22 -2.81 11.58 -5.35
C THR A 22 -1.50 11.43 -4.58
N ILE A 23 -0.70 10.43 -4.94
CA ILE A 23 0.57 10.16 -4.26
C ILE A 23 1.67 11.01 -4.88
N ALA A 24 2.31 11.85 -4.06
CA ALA A 24 3.43 12.68 -4.46
C ALA A 24 4.78 12.00 -4.22
N ARG A 25 4.91 11.23 -3.13
CA ARG A 25 6.11 10.47 -2.78
C ARG A 25 5.77 9.11 -2.18
N HIS A 26 6.68 8.16 -2.33
CA HIS A 26 6.54 6.84 -1.74
C HIS A 26 7.88 6.28 -1.25
N TRP A 27 7.82 5.36 -0.30
CA TRP A 27 8.97 4.59 0.21
C TRP A 27 8.57 3.11 0.34
N GLY A 28 9.47 2.21 -0.05
CA GLY A 28 9.24 0.77 -0.11
C GLY A 28 9.47 0.18 -1.52
N PRO A 29 9.06 -1.07 -1.77
CA PRO A 29 8.33 -1.93 -0.85
C PRO A 29 9.19 -2.45 0.31
N GLU A 30 8.66 -2.39 1.52
CA GLU A 30 9.13 -3.21 2.63
C GLU A 30 8.38 -4.55 2.59
N ARG A 31 9.11 -5.64 2.35
CA ARG A 31 8.53 -6.96 2.16
C ARG A 31 8.42 -7.70 3.49
N ILE A 32 7.19 -8.04 3.88
CA ILE A 32 6.88 -8.84 5.06
C ILE A 32 6.34 -10.18 4.62
N GLU A 33 7.12 -11.23 4.90
CA GLU A 33 6.80 -12.60 4.55
C GLU A 33 6.87 -13.53 5.75
N THR A 34 5.91 -14.46 5.83
CA THR A 34 5.96 -15.53 6.83
C THR A 34 6.73 -16.72 6.26
N GLY A 35 7.62 -17.29 7.07
CA GLY A 35 8.36 -18.49 6.71
C GLY A 35 7.47 -19.70 6.39
N TRP A 36 7.98 -20.59 5.54
CA TRP A 36 7.28 -21.78 5.01
C TRP A 36 6.78 -22.77 6.08
N TRP A 37 7.28 -22.66 7.31
CA TRP A 37 6.91 -23.51 8.45
C TRP A 37 5.68 -23.03 9.22
N ARG A 38 5.04 -21.91 8.84
CA ARG A 38 3.85 -21.39 9.53
C ARG A 38 2.59 -21.53 8.68
N SER A 39 1.49 -21.96 9.31
CA SER A 39 0.20 -22.23 8.65
C SER A 39 -0.52 -20.99 8.11
N GLN A 40 -0.22 -19.79 8.63
CA GLN A 40 -0.76 -18.53 8.12
C GLN A 40 0.32 -17.75 7.40
N SER A 41 0.33 -17.86 6.06
CA SER A 41 1.31 -17.21 5.21
C SER A 41 0.91 -15.75 4.94
N VAL A 42 1.61 -14.80 5.57
CA VAL A 42 1.54 -13.36 5.22
C VAL A 42 2.54 -13.06 4.13
N TRP A 43 2.10 -12.47 3.02
CA TRP A 43 2.94 -12.08 1.87
C TRP A 43 2.52 -10.67 1.46
N ARG A 44 3.17 -9.64 2.01
CA ARG A 44 2.77 -8.23 1.86
C ARG A 44 3.97 -7.38 1.48
N ASP A 45 3.77 -6.52 0.48
CA ASP A 45 4.68 -5.43 0.16
C ASP A 45 4.10 -4.12 0.73
N TYR A 46 4.74 -3.58 1.76
CA TYR A 46 4.32 -2.36 2.45
C TYR A 46 4.96 -1.11 1.83
N PHE A 47 4.17 -0.05 1.76
CA PHE A 47 4.58 1.25 1.24
C PHE A 47 4.17 2.34 2.21
N ARG A 48 5.09 3.25 2.49
CA ARG A 48 4.74 4.58 3.04
C ARG A 48 4.52 5.51 1.87
N VAL A 49 3.45 6.30 1.90
CA VAL A 49 3.14 7.27 0.84
C VAL A 49 2.82 8.62 1.45
N GLU A 50 3.19 9.68 0.75
CA GLU A 50 2.85 11.07 1.05
C GLU A 50 1.98 11.59 -0.10
N THR A 51 0.83 12.17 0.22
CA THR A 51 -0.07 12.74 -0.80
C THR A 51 0.37 14.13 -1.21
N THR A 52 -0.20 14.63 -2.30
CA THR A 52 -0.07 16.02 -2.74
C THR A 52 -0.52 17.04 -1.69
N GLU A 53 -1.39 16.64 -0.75
CA GLU A 53 -1.84 17.47 0.37
C GLU A 53 -0.95 17.34 1.62
N GLY A 54 0.14 16.58 1.56
CA GLY A 54 1.08 16.38 2.67
C GLY A 54 0.67 15.34 3.71
N GLU A 55 -0.46 14.64 3.50
CA GLU A 55 -0.90 13.55 4.37
C GLU A 55 -0.05 12.31 4.14
N ARG A 56 0.23 11.55 5.20
CA ARG A 56 1.05 10.33 5.12
C ARG A 56 0.24 9.08 5.45
N TYR A 57 0.44 8.02 4.66
CA TYR A 57 -0.31 6.78 4.78
C TYR A 57 0.59 5.56 4.68
N TRP A 58 0.14 4.47 5.30
CA TRP A 58 0.68 3.14 5.10
C TRP A 58 -0.27 2.33 4.24
N LEU A 59 0.21 1.90 3.08
CA LEU A 59 -0.48 1.01 2.17
C LEU A 59 0.25 -0.33 2.14
N TYR A 60 -0.45 -1.42 1.84
CA TYR A 60 0.22 -2.66 1.49
C TYR A 60 -0.48 -3.35 0.33
N ARG A 61 0.34 -3.97 -0.54
CA ARG A 61 -0.11 -4.90 -1.58
C ARG A 61 0.02 -6.31 -1.03
N ARG A 62 -1.09 -7.05 -0.97
CA ARG A 62 -1.04 -8.49 -0.71
C ARG A 62 -0.58 -9.19 -1.97
N ARG A 63 0.56 -9.88 -1.93
CA ARG A 63 1.19 -10.48 -3.12
C ARG A 63 0.41 -11.67 -3.69
N GLN A 64 -0.38 -12.34 -2.85
CA GLN A 64 -1.18 -13.52 -3.24
C GLN A 64 -2.23 -13.18 -4.32
N ASP A 65 -2.87 -12.01 -4.23
CA ASP A 65 -3.95 -11.61 -5.12
C ASP A 65 -3.79 -10.19 -5.68
N GLY A 66 -2.67 -9.54 -5.39
CA GLY A 66 -2.33 -8.20 -5.85
C GLY A 66 -3.21 -7.09 -5.24
N ARG A 67 -4.10 -7.40 -4.29
CA ARG A 67 -5.02 -6.41 -3.71
C ARG A 67 -4.29 -5.44 -2.81
N TRP A 68 -4.73 -4.20 -2.84
CA TRP A 68 -4.19 -3.11 -2.04
C TRP A 68 -5.10 -2.79 -0.86
N PHE A 69 -4.47 -2.44 0.25
CA PHE A 69 -5.15 -2.15 1.50
C PHE A 69 -4.50 -0.95 2.20
N LEU A 70 -5.33 -0.14 2.85
CA LEU A 70 -4.88 0.89 3.77
C LEU A 70 -4.62 0.27 5.14
N HIS A 71 -3.40 0.38 5.64
CA HIS A 71 -3.05 -0.06 6.99
C HIS A 71 -3.33 1.03 8.03
N GLY A 72 -3.01 2.28 7.71
CA GLY A 72 -3.19 3.39 8.64
C GLY A 72 -2.75 4.74 8.08
N VAL A 73 -3.05 5.79 8.85
CA VAL A 73 -2.63 7.17 8.60
C VAL A 73 -1.49 7.49 9.58
N PHE A 74 -0.48 8.22 9.11
CA PHE A 74 0.62 8.72 9.92
C PHE A 74 0.53 10.24 10.00
N GLY A 75 0.30 10.78 11.21
CA GLY A 75 0.11 12.21 11.45
C GLY A 75 -0.68 12.47 12.71
#